data_AF-A0AAU6IIR5-F1
#
_entry.id   AF-A0AAU6IIR5-F1
#
_cell.length_a   1.000
_cell.length_b   1.000
_cell.length_c   1.000
_cell.angle_alpha   90.00
_cell.angle_beta   90.00
_cell.angle_gamma   90.00
#
_symmetry.space_group_name_H-M   'P 1'
#
loop_
_entity.id
_entity.type
_entity.pdbx_description
1 polymer ?
#
loop_
_entity_poly.entity_id
_entity_poly.type
_entity_poly.pdbx_seq_one_letter_code
_entity_poly.pdbx_strand_id
1 'polypeptide(L)'
;MNENENGWRFVKQRTAADDGAVYVSADQTRYRRTGGAELQAEAAFQRRIADLNYPVPHVLEEGVTDEGHYYVVEESLGDKTLHDQAVAALNGSRHLADDVVDTAAQVAVQLLR
;
A
#
# COMPACT_ATOMS: atom_id res chain seq x y z
N MET A 1 -21.24 -5.86 -4.19
CA MET A 1 -19.78 -5.82 -4.42
C MET A 1 -19.63 -5.17 -5.78
N ASN A 2 -19.19 -3.91 -5.81
CA ASN A 2 -19.13 -3.13 -7.05
C ASN A 2 -17.80 -3.45 -7.74
N GLU A 3 -17.79 -4.49 -8.57
CA GLU A 3 -16.75 -4.71 -9.57
C GLU A 3 -17.01 -3.77 -10.75
N ASN A 4 -16.02 -2.97 -11.10
CA ASN A 4 -16.02 -2.23 -12.36
C ASN A 4 -15.36 -3.12 -13.44
N GLU A 5 -15.75 -2.97 -14.71
CA GLU A 5 -15.38 -3.80 -15.86
C GLU A 5 -13.86 -4.00 -16.12
N ASN A 6 -12.98 -3.35 -15.33
CA ASN A 6 -11.51 -3.42 -15.42
C ASN A 6 -10.84 -4.28 -14.32
N GLY A 7 -11.58 -5.04 -13.52
CA GLY A 7 -11.00 -5.96 -12.52
C GLY A 7 -10.39 -5.27 -11.29
N TRP A 8 -10.79 -4.02 -11.02
CA TRP A 8 -10.38 -3.26 -9.83
C TRP A 8 -11.54 -3.16 -8.84
N ARG A 9 -11.27 -3.47 -7.57
CA ARG A 9 -12.22 -3.38 -6.46
C ARG A 9 -11.86 -2.23 -5.54
N PHE A 10 -12.81 -1.37 -5.24
CA PHE A 10 -12.63 -0.27 -4.28
C PHE A 10 -12.31 -0.81 -2.88
N VAL A 11 -11.32 -0.19 -2.22
CA VAL A 11 -10.88 -0.51 -0.86
C VAL A 11 -11.30 0.60 0.10
N LYS A 12 -10.84 1.83 -0.15
CA LYS A 12 -11.13 3.00 0.71
C LYS A 12 -10.85 4.31 -0.01
N GLN A 13 -11.40 5.41 0.52
CA GLN A 13 -10.95 6.76 0.19
C GLN A 13 -9.57 7.02 0.83
N ARG A 14 -8.73 7.81 0.15
CA ARG A 14 -7.48 8.32 0.71
C ARG A 14 -7.83 9.40 1.73
N THR A 15 -7.21 9.33 2.90
CA THR A 15 -7.39 10.31 3.98
C THR A 15 -6.64 11.62 3.75
N ALA A 16 -5.66 11.63 2.84
CA ALA A 16 -4.77 12.76 2.59
C ALA A 16 -5.16 13.62 1.38
N ALA A 17 -6.24 13.29 0.68
CA ALA A 17 -6.70 14.00 -0.51
C ALA A 17 -8.23 14.01 -0.57
N ASP A 18 -8.81 15.17 -0.91
CA ASP A 18 -10.27 15.36 -0.91
C ASP A 18 -11.00 14.53 -1.99
N ASP A 19 -10.26 13.88 -2.92
CA ASP A 19 -10.84 13.10 -4.03
C ASP A 19 -9.99 11.90 -4.49
N GLY A 20 -9.14 11.36 -3.61
CA GLY A 20 -8.30 10.21 -3.91
C GLY A 20 -8.87 8.90 -3.38
N ALA A 21 -8.69 7.80 -4.09
CA ALA A 21 -9.19 6.48 -3.67
C ALA A 21 -8.11 5.39 -3.83
N VAL A 22 -8.33 4.27 -3.14
CA VAL A 22 -7.50 3.06 -3.20
C VAL A 22 -8.35 1.91 -3.71
N TYR A 23 -7.80 1.18 -4.66
CA TYR A 23 -8.40 0.00 -5.29
C TYR A 23 -7.40 -1.15 -5.25
N VAL A 24 -7.91 -2.38 -5.28
CA VAL A 24 -7.12 -3.61 -5.36
C VAL A 24 -7.50 -4.39 -6.61
N SER A 25 -6.53 -5.01 -7.27
CA SER A 25 -6.79 -5.89 -8.41
C SER A 25 -7.55 -7.15 -7.98
N ALA A 26 -8.26 -7.80 -8.91
CA ALA A 26 -9.04 -9.01 -8.63
C ALA A 26 -8.19 -10.17 -8.05
N ASP A 27 -6.95 -10.30 -8.53
CA ASP A 27 -5.95 -11.26 -8.04
C ASP A 27 -5.22 -10.80 -6.77
N GLN A 28 -5.51 -9.59 -6.27
CA GLN A 28 -4.93 -8.97 -5.07
C GLN A 28 -3.40 -8.80 -5.10
N THR A 29 -2.80 -8.89 -6.28
CA THR A 29 -1.35 -8.71 -6.47
C THR A 29 -0.95 -7.25 -6.60
N ARG A 30 -1.91 -6.35 -6.85
CA ARG A 30 -1.65 -4.93 -7.13
C ARG A 30 -2.66 -4.03 -6.45
N TYR A 31 -2.19 -2.85 -6.05
CA TYR A 31 -3.04 -1.75 -5.61
C TYR A 31 -2.96 -0.61 -6.61
N ARG A 32 -4.09 0.07 -6.82
CA ARG A 32 -4.17 1.33 -7.56
C ARG A 32 -4.58 2.43 -6.61
N ARG A 33 -3.83 3.53 -6.59
CA ARG A 33 -4.17 4.75 -5.86
C ARG A 33 -4.48 5.85 -6.86
N THR A 34 -5.52 6.64 -6.61
CA THR A 34 -5.83 7.87 -7.35
C THR A 34 -5.68 9.09 -6.44
N GLY A 35 -5.36 10.24 -7.01
CA GLY A 35 -5.14 11.48 -6.26
C GLY A 35 -4.66 12.62 -7.14
N GLY A 36 -4.10 13.65 -6.51
CA GLY A 36 -3.54 14.82 -7.18
C GLY A 36 -2.01 14.88 -7.09
N ALA A 37 -1.50 16.11 -7.05
CA ALA A 37 -0.06 16.39 -6.98
C ALA A 37 0.62 15.78 -5.74
N GLU A 38 -0.11 15.61 -4.65
CA GLU A 38 0.38 14.95 -3.44
C GLU A 38 0.68 13.48 -3.68
N LEU A 39 -0.18 12.76 -4.43
CA LEU A 39 0.10 11.37 -4.80
C LEU A 39 1.30 11.27 -5.74
N GLN A 40 1.44 12.22 -6.66
CA GLN A 40 2.59 12.27 -7.56
C GLN A 40 3.91 12.47 -6.79
N ALA A 41 3.92 13.36 -5.80
CA ALA A 41 5.08 13.57 -4.94
C ALA A 41 5.38 12.33 -4.08
N GLU A 42 4.35 11.68 -3.53
CA GLU A 42 4.48 10.41 -2.81
C GLU A 42 5.10 9.32 -3.68
N ALA A 43 4.62 9.14 -4.91
CA ALA A 43 5.12 8.12 -5.84
C ALA A 43 6.60 8.34 -6.21
N ALA A 44 6.98 9.61 -6.44
CA ALA A 44 8.37 9.97 -6.70
C ALA A 44 9.27 9.68 -5.49
N PHE A 45 8.80 9.99 -4.28
CA PHE A 45 9.53 9.67 -3.05
C PHE A 45 9.65 8.16 -2.83
N GLN A 46 8.57 7.41 -3.05
CA GLN A 46 8.52 5.96 -2.91
C GLN A 46 9.52 5.26 -3.84
N ARG A 47 9.61 5.69 -5.11
CA ARG A 47 10.65 5.18 -6.02
C ARG A 47 12.06 5.42 -5.50
N ARG A 48 12.35 6.65 -5.05
CA ARG A 48 13.67 7.00 -4.53
C ARG A 48 14.07 6.12 -3.35
N ILE A 49 13.16 5.83 -2.42
CA ILE A 49 13.48 4.99 -1.27
C ILE A 49 13.50 3.50 -1.62
N ALA A 50 12.72 3.06 -2.60
CA ALA A 50 12.83 1.70 -3.15
C ALA A 50 14.21 1.46 -3.78
N ASP A 51 14.75 2.42 -4.53
CA ASP A 51 16.10 2.37 -5.10
C ASP A 51 17.20 2.29 -4.01
N LEU A 52 16.90 2.76 -2.80
CA LEU A 52 17.74 2.66 -1.61
C LEU A 52 17.53 1.35 -0.83
N ASN A 53 16.75 0.41 -1.36
CA ASN A 53 16.38 -0.87 -0.75
C ASN A 53 15.52 -0.75 0.52
N TYR A 54 14.79 0.34 0.70
CA TYR A 54 13.75 0.39 1.73
C TYR A 54 12.60 -0.56 1.35
N PRO A 55 11.99 -1.26 2.33
CA PRO A 55 10.94 -2.25 2.07
C PRO A 55 9.59 -1.56 1.84
N VAL A 56 9.47 -0.89 0.69
CA VAL A 56 8.23 -0.24 0.24
C VAL A 56 7.68 -0.94 -1.00
N PRO A 57 6.38 -0.80 -1.29
CA PRO A 57 5.82 -1.32 -2.54
C PRO A 57 6.53 -0.72 -3.75
N HIS A 58 6.80 -1.51 -4.79
CA HIS A 58 7.33 -0.97 -6.04
C HIS A 58 6.21 -0.36 -6.87
N VAL A 59 6.47 0.82 -7.44
CA VAL A 59 5.59 1.45 -8.41
C VAL A 59 5.75 0.72 -9.76
N LEU A 60 4.66 0.17 -10.27
CA LEU A 60 4.61 -0.60 -11.51
C LEU A 60 4.16 0.26 -12.70
N GLU A 61 3.22 1.17 -12.45
CA GLU A 61 2.62 2.02 -13.49
C GLU A 61 2.16 3.34 -12.84
N GLU A 62 2.20 4.43 -13.60
CA GLU A 62 1.61 5.70 -13.20
C GLU A 62 1.11 6.47 -14.42
N GLY A 63 0.15 7.37 -14.21
CA GLY A 63 -0.43 8.14 -15.30
C GLY A 63 -1.53 9.07 -14.84
N VAL A 64 -2.31 9.56 -15.79
CA VAL A 64 -3.49 10.41 -15.54
C VAL A 64 -4.71 9.69 -16.11
N THR A 65 -5.80 9.62 -15.34
CA THR A 65 -7.08 9.06 -15.80
C THR A 65 -7.72 9.99 -16.83
N ASP A 66 -8.70 9.48 -17.57
CA ASP A 66 -9.48 10.30 -18.52
C ASP A 66 -10.22 11.47 -17.83
N GLU A 67 -10.47 11.34 -16.53
CA GLU A 67 -11.10 12.34 -15.67
C GLU A 67 -10.09 13.37 -15.11
N GLY A 68 -8.80 13.23 -15.44
CA GLY A 68 -7.74 14.17 -15.03
C GLY A 68 -7.09 13.88 -13.68
N HIS A 69 -7.43 12.77 -13.01
CA HIS A 69 -6.81 12.39 -11.75
C HIS A 69 -5.49 11.65 -11.97
N TYR A 70 -4.47 11.94 -11.17
CA TYR A 70 -3.25 11.16 -11.17
C TYR A 70 -3.52 9.78 -10.58
N TYR A 71 -2.93 8.74 -11.17
CA TYR A 71 -2.98 7.39 -10.61
C TYR A 71 -1.61 6.74 -10.55
N VAL A 72 -1.47 5.81 -9.60
CA VAL A 72 -0.30 4.96 -9.40
C VAL A 72 -0.79 3.54 -9.19
N VAL A 73 -0.13 2.58 -9.84
CA VAL A 73 -0.28 1.14 -9.59
C VAL A 73 1.01 0.64 -8.93
N GLU A 74 0.86 -0.12 -7.86
CA GLU A 74 1.97 -0.67 -7.08
C GLU A 74 1.77 -2.14 -6.74
N GLU A 75 2.87 -2.82 -6.44
CA GLU A 75 2.85 -4.19 -5.94
C GLU A 75 2.12 -4.27 -4.59
N SER A 76 1.36 -5.35 -4.38
CA SER A 76 0.86 -5.70 -3.06
C SER A 76 1.99 -6.26 -2.21
N LEU A 77 2.11 -5.78 -0.96
CA LEU A 77 2.98 -6.38 0.05
C LEU A 77 2.28 -7.49 0.86
N GLY A 78 1.07 -7.89 0.44
CA GLY A 78 0.24 -8.87 1.14
C GLY A 78 -1.16 -8.33 1.46
N ASP A 79 -2.02 -9.23 1.93
CA ASP A 79 -3.43 -8.95 2.26
C ASP A 79 -3.63 -8.34 3.66
N LYS A 80 -2.58 -8.35 4.50
CA LYS A 80 -2.62 -7.84 5.87
C LYS A 80 -1.46 -6.90 6.12
N THR A 81 -1.74 -5.77 6.76
CA THR A 81 -0.68 -4.90 7.26
C THR A 81 -0.02 -5.54 8.49
N LEU A 82 1.22 -5.15 8.80
CA LEU A 82 1.88 -5.48 10.07
C LEU A 82 1.02 -5.09 11.29
N HIS A 83 0.29 -3.98 11.18
CA HIS A 83 -0.64 -3.56 12.23
C HIS A 83 -1.83 -4.53 12.37
N ASP A 84 -2.43 -4.96 11.27
CA ASP A 84 -3.53 -5.93 11.30
C ASP A 84 -3.07 -7.28 11.87
N GLN A 85 -1.87 -7.72 11.49
CA GLN A 85 -1.25 -8.93 12.05
C GLN A 85 -1.02 -8.77 13.55
N ALA A 86 -0.47 -7.63 14.00
CA ALA A 86 -0.29 -7.34 15.42
C ALA A 86 -1.61 -7.32 16.20
N VAL A 87 -2.64 -6.65 15.68
CA VAL A 87 -3.97 -6.58 16.31
C VAL A 87 -4.64 -7.96 16.38
N ALA A 88 -4.55 -8.75 15.31
CA ALA A 88 -5.08 -10.11 15.28
C ALA A 88 -4.33 -11.04 16.25
N ALA A 89 -3.01 -10.91 16.35
CA ALA A 89 -2.19 -11.71 17.26
C ALA A 89 -2.48 -11.39 18.74
N LEU A 90 -2.98 -10.20 19.04
CA LEU A 90 -3.11 -9.73 20.41
C LEU A 90 -4.14 -10.50 21.24
N ASN A 91 -5.13 -11.23 20.71
CA ASN A 91 -6.01 -12.19 21.43
C ASN A 91 -6.38 -11.86 22.92
N GLY A 92 -6.52 -10.58 23.29
CA GLY A 92 -6.70 -10.14 24.68
C GLY A 92 -5.48 -10.22 25.62
N SER A 93 -4.32 -10.67 25.13
CA SER A 93 -3.04 -10.72 25.84
C SER A 93 -2.12 -9.56 25.44
N ARG A 94 -1.11 -9.25 26.27
CA ARG A 94 -0.11 -8.19 25.98
C ARG A 94 1.08 -8.68 25.16
N HIS A 95 1.06 -9.93 24.68
CA HIS A 95 2.17 -10.54 23.94
C HIS A 95 1.80 -10.64 22.47
N LEU A 96 2.73 -10.23 21.61
CA LEU A 96 2.62 -10.40 20.16
C LEU A 96 3.09 -11.81 19.78
N ALA A 97 2.53 -12.35 18.72
CA ALA A 97 2.99 -13.61 18.14
C ALA A 97 4.39 -13.43 17.52
N ASP A 98 5.21 -14.48 17.59
CA ASP A 98 6.62 -14.44 17.18
C ASP A 98 6.79 -14.06 15.71
N ASP A 99 5.86 -14.45 14.83
CA ASP A 99 5.86 -14.11 13.40
C ASP A 99 5.75 -12.60 13.14
N VAL A 100 4.93 -11.90 13.93
CA VAL A 100 4.81 -10.44 13.86
C VAL A 100 6.09 -9.76 14.36
N VAL A 101 6.67 -10.28 15.44
CA VAL A 101 7.92 -9.75 16.01
C VAL A 101 9.09 -9.93 15.04
N ASP A 102 9.22 -11.10 14.44
CA ASP A 102 10.26 -11.42 13.46
C ASP A 102 10.13 -10.54 12.21
N THR A 103 8.91 -10.37 11.69
CA THR A 103 8.68 -9.51 10.53
C THR A 103 9.02 -8.05 10.86
N ALA A 104 8.64 -7.57 12.04
CA ALA A 104 9.00 -6.22 12.50
C ALA A 104 10.51 -6.04 12.66
N ALA A 105 11.22 -7.04 13.20
CA ALA A 105 12.68 -7.02 13.33
C ALA A 105 13.37 -6.98 11.95
N GLN A 106 12.89 -7.78 10.99
CA GLN A 106 13.42 -7.79 9.63
C GLN A 106 13.26 -6.44 8.94
N VAL A 107 12.08 -5.82 9.05
CA VAL A 107 11.81 -4.47 8.53
C VAL A 107 12.71 -3.45 9.22
N ALA A 108 12.84 -3.49 10.55
CA ALA A 108 13.69 -2.57 11.30
C ALA A 108 15.17 -2.64 10.87
N VAL A 109 15.70 -3.85 10.62
CA VAL A 109 17.07 -4.02 10.09
C VAL A 109 17.24 -3.39 8.71
N GLN A 110 16.21 -3.43 7.86
CA GLN A 110 16.26 -2.78 6.55
C GLN A 110 16.21 -1.25 6.66
N LEU A 111 15.47 -0.70 7.63
CA LEU A 111 15.34 0.73 7.86
C LEU A 111 16.58 1.40 8.48
N LEU A 112 17.41 0.64 9.20
CA LEU A 112 18.61 1.15 9.90
C LEU A 112 19.89 1.16 9.05
N ARG A 113 19.78 0.91 7.75
CA ARG A 113 20.89 0.98 6.78
C ARG A 113 21.10 2.40 6.29
#